data_AF-A0A9D5QI30-F1
#
_entry.id   AF-A0A9D5QI30-F1
#
_cell.length_a   1.000
_cell.length_b   1.000
_cell.length_c   1.000
_cell.angle_alpha   90.00
_cell.angle_beta   90.00
_cell.angle_gamma   90.00
#
_symmetry.space_group_name_H-M   'P 1'
#
loop_
_entity.id
_entity.type
_entity.pdbx_description
1 polymer ?
#
loop_
_entity_poly.entity_id
_entity_poly.type
_entity_poly.pdbx_seq_one_letter_code
_entity_poly.pdbx_strand_id
1 'polypeptide(L)'
;MFKKLNYSIQKIFILLLVIAVITMPGYADVLNVPQKYQEENQWCWAGTSQAILEYYGFVYTQTEIAQYGTGGDNTWNWLYGETTSPTRRGIDLILDYFGNITTQPYNYALSQTLVTQEIDADRPFVVRWGWTSGGGHFVVGHGIENSTMYLMDPWSGATIDDYDWVVSGSGHVWTHSLAMTSNPSQITRSETGIAIRGGVQGYIRPANGEKLLVQSNTSSSGTIEVKMYTIDGRLVWEHSTYANTNSTNIEWNCVNNDGSMVASGIYIMFIKGPGIEDIRKIPVIQ
;
A
#
# COMPACT_ATOMS: atom_id res chain seq x y z
N MET A 1 74.58 17.41 31.47
CA MET A 1 73.53 16.36 31.52
C MET A 1 72.21 17.01 31.10
N PHE A 2 71.96 17.15 29.80
CA PHE A 2 70.71 17.69 29.26
C PHE A 2 70.10 16.68 28.30
N LYS A 3 68.83 16.33 28.57
CA LYS A 3 68.04 15.28 27.91
C LYS A 3 67.42 15.80 26.61
N LYS A 4 67.34 14.88 25.65
CA LYS A 4 66.76 14.93 24.29
C LYS A 4 65.43 15.68 24.17
N LEU A 5 65.21 16.27 22.97
CA LEU A 5 63.88 16.37 22.37
C LEU A 5 64.01 16.16 20.84
N ASN A 6 63.84 14.91 20.40
CA ASN A 6 63.65 14.58 18.98
C ASN A 6 62.14 14.53 18.73
N TYR A 7 61.58 15.54 18.06
CA TYR A 7 60.21 15.46 17.55
C TYR A 7 60.22 14.67 16.24
N SER A 8 59.67 13.46 16.30
CA SER A 8 59.34 12.64 15.13
C SER A 8 58.10 13.22 14.46
N ILE A 9 58.22 13.64 13.19
CA ILE A 9 57.10 14.06 12.36
C ILE A 9 56.28 12.82 12.02
N GLN A 10 55.17 12.60 12.73
CA GLN A 10 54.17 11.59 12.35
C GLN A 10 53.50 12.03 11.05
N LYS A 11 53.69 11.23 10.01
CA LYS A 11 52.97 11.35 8.73
C LYS A 11 51.49 11.04 8.98
N ILE A 12 50.64 12.07 8.85
CA ILE A 12 49.18 11.93 8.84
C ILE A 12 48.79 11.30 7.49
N PHE A 13 48.38 10.03 7.51
CA PHE A 13 47.69 9.40 6.39
C PHE A 13 46.21 9.77 6.48
N ILE A 14 45.74 10.64 5.59
CA ILE A 14 44.31 10.91 5.41
C ILE A 14 43.73 9.70 4.66
N LEU A 15 42.98 8.87 5.38
CA LEU A 15 42.22 7.76 4.81
C LEU A 15 40.99 8.34 4.07
N LEU A 16 41.08 8.46 2.75
CA LEU A 16 39.94 8.77 1.89
C LEU A 16 38.98 7.57 1.90
N LEU A 17 37.88 7.69 2.65
CA LEU A 17 36.78 6.73 2.65
C LEU A 17 36.01 6.89 1.33
N VAL A 18 36.33 6.06 0.33
CA VAL A 18 35.50 5.94 -0.88
C VAL A 18 34.22 5.21 -0.46
N ILE A 19 33.13 5.95 -0.28
CA ILE A 19 31.80 5.35 -0.16
C ILE A 19 31.44 4.86 -1.56
N ALA A 20 31.69 3.58 -1.83
CA ALA A 20 31.09 2.91 -2.97
C ALA A 20 29.58 2.88 -2.72
N VAL A 21 28.81 3.63 -3.52
CA VAL A 21 27.37 3.45 -3.61
C VAL A 21 27.19 2.09 -4.27
N ILE A 22 27.02 1.06 -3.45
CA ILE A 22 26.61 -0.25 -3.93
C ILE A 22 25.15 -0.08 -4.34
N THR A 23 24.91 0.05 -5.65
CA THR A 23 23.57 -0.15 -6.20
C THR A 23 23.24 -1.63 -5.95
N MET A 24 22.48 -1.90 -4.90
CA MET A 24 21.86 -3.22 -4.71
C MET A 24 21.01 -3.50 -5.95
N PRO A 25 21.02 -4.72 -6.51
CA PRO A 25 20.03 -5.10 -7.50
C PRO A 25 18.64 -4.83 -6.91
N GLY A 26 17.78 -4.13 -7.67
CA GLY A 26 16.45 -3.74 -7.22
C GLY A 26 15.69 -4.97 -6.73
N TYR A 27 15.32 -4.96 -5.46
CA TYR A 27 14.39 -5.95 -4.93
C TYR A 27 13.04 -5.71 -5.61
N ALA A 28 12.33 -6.80 -5.92
CA ALA A 28 10.93 -6.69 -6.35
C ALA A 28 10.12 -6.06 -5.22
N ASP A 29 9.70 -4.80 -5.39
CA ASP A 29 8.73 -4.17 -4.51
C ASP A 29 7.36 -4.33 -5.14
N VAL A 30 6.54 -5.18 -4.51
CA VAL A 30 5.14 -5.39 -4.85
C VAL A 30 4.33 -4.94 -3.66
N LEU A 31 3.63 -3.82 -3.81
CA LEU A 31 2.77 -3.26 -2.80
C LEU A 31 1.57 -4.19 -2.56
N ASN A 32 1.16 -4.33 -1.30
CA ASN A 32 0.04 -5.18 -0.88
C ASN A 32 -1.32 -4.52 -1.18
N VAL A 33 -1.55 -4.12 -2.43
CA VAL A 33 -2.83 -3.59 -2.90
C VAL A 33 -3.83 -4.75 -3.05
N PRO A 34 -5.01 -4.70 -2.40
CA PRO A 34 -5.96 -5.79 -2.47
C PRO A 34 -6.61 -5.88 -3.85
N GLN A 35 -6.78 -7.11 -4.37
CA GLN A 35 -7.58 -7.36 -5.56
C GLN A 35 -9.06 -7.02 -5.29
N LYS A 36 -9.68 -6.23 -6.18
CA LYS A 36 -11.10 -5.87 -6.13
C LYS A 36 -11.75 -6.06 -7.47
N TYR A 37 -12.75 -6.92 -7.55
CA TYR A 37 -13.57 -7.07 -8.75
C TYR A 37 -14.65 -5.99 -8.78
N GLN A 38 -14.87 -5.35 -9.93
CA GLN A 38 -15.97 -4.40 -10.09
C GLN A 38 -17.32 -5.09 -9.83
N GLU A 39 -18.17 -4.46 -9.03
CA GLU A 39 -19.50 -4.99 -8.68
C GLU A 39 -20.51 -4.79 -9.82
N GLU A 40 -20.23 -3.84 -10.72
CA GLU A 40 -21.06 -3.50 -11.87
C GLU A 40 -20.24 -3.36 -13.16
N ASN A 41 -20.88 -3.52 -14.32
CA ASN A 41 -20.21 -3.56 -15.63
C ASN A 41 -19.42 -2.30 -16.00
N GLN A 42 -19.75 -1.13 -15.45
CA GLN A 42 -19.06 0.13 -15.78
C GLN A 42 -18.25 0.70 -14.60
N TRP A 43 -17.99 -0.10 -13.58
CA TRP A 43 -17.41 0.34 -12.30
C TRP A 43 -15.94 -0.04 -12.12
N CYS A 44 -15.19 -0.22 -13.21
CA CYS A 44 -13.73 -0.39 -13.11
C CYS A 44 -13.09 0.74 -12.28
N TRP A 45 -13.56 1.98 -12.44
CA TRP A 45 -13.13 3.12 -11.64
C TRP A 45 -13.41 2.94 -10.14
N ALA A 46 -14.60 2.45 -9.75
CA ALA A 46 -14.94 2.21 -8.35
C ALA A 46 -14.12 1.06 -7.75
N GLY A 47 -13.91 -0.03 -8.50
CA GLY A 47 -13.04 -1.13 -8.10
C GLY A 47 -11.59 -0.68 -7.89
N THR A 48 -11.04 0.13 -8.81
CA THR A 48 -9.69 0.70 -8.63
C THR A 48 -9.60 1.65 -7.44
N SER A 49 -10.59 2.52 -7.24
CA SER A 49 -10.66 3.41 -6.08
C SER A 49 -10.72 2.63 -4.77
N GLN A 50 -11.56 1.59 -4.70
CA GLN A 50 -11.69 0.75 -3.51
C GLN A 50 -10.37 0.09 -3.14
N ALA A 51 -9.65 -0.46 -4.10
CA ALA A 51 -8.36 -1.10 -3.84
C ALA A 51 -7.31 -0.11 -3.31
N ILE A 52 -7.24 1.09 -3.91
CA ILE A 52 -6.31 2.13 -3.46
C ILE A 52 -6.71 2.63 -2.06
N LEU A 53 -7.99 2.92 -1.82
CA LEU A 53 -8.48 3.34 -0.51
C LEU A 53 -8.13 2.30 0.56
N GLU A 54 -8.39 1.02 0.30
CA GLU A 54 -8.08 -0.05 1.25
C GLU A 54 -6.59 -0.24 1.47
N TYR A 55 -5.75 -0.02 0.45
CA TYR A 55 -4.29 -0.01 0.60
C TYR A 55 -3.82 1.14 1.51
N TYR A 56 -4.45 2.31 1.40
CA TYR A 56 -4.26 3.43 2.35
C TYR A 56 -5.02 3.22 3.67
N GLY A 57 -5.75 2.09 3.77
CA GLY A 57 -6.45 1.59 4.95
C GLY A 57 -7.84 2.20 5.21
N PHE A 58 -8.39 2.89 4.22
CA PHE A 58 -9.78 3.34 4.20
C PHE A 58 -10.66 2.25 3.59
N VAL A 59 -11.67 1.78 4.32
CA VAL A 59 -12.53 0.69 3.87
C VAL A 59 -13.89 1.26 3.49
N TYR A 60 -14.18 1.25 2.19
CA TYR A 60 -15.45 1.68 1.62
C TYR A 60 -15.94 0.65 0.60
N THR A 61 -17.26 0.55 0.44
CA THR A 61 -17.89 -0.29 -0.59
C THR A 61 -17.86 0.41 -1.95
N GLN A 62 -17.94 -0.35 -3.06
CA GLN A 62 -18.06 0.27 -4.39
C GLN A 62 -19.37 1.04 -4.53
N THR A 63 -20.42 0.64 -3.81
CA THR A 63 -21.68 1.39 -3.77
C THR A 63 -21.51 2.79 -3.16
N GLU A 64 -20.80 2.92 -2.03
CA GLU A 64 -20.51 4.24 -1.42
C GLU A 64 -19.65 5.11 -2.34
N ILE A 65 -18.62 4.51 -2.94
CA ILE A 65 -17.76 5.16 -3.92
C ILE A 65 -18.58 5.59 -5.14
N ALA A 66 -19.49 4.74 -5.61
CA ALA A 66 -20.33 5.00 -6.77
C ALA A 66 -21.34 6.13 -6.50
N GLN A 67 -21.91 6.17 -5.30
CA GLN A 67 -22.82 7.22 -4.87
C GLN A 67 -22.14 8.60 -4.91
N TYR A 68 -20.88 8.70 -4.49
CA TYR A 68 -20.11 9.93 -4.58
C TYR A 68 -19.65 10.23 -6.01
N GLY A 69 -19.19 9.20 -6.74
CA GLY A 69 -18.57 9.34 -8.04
C GLY A 69 -19.56 9.65 -9.16
N THR A 70 -20.70 8.96 -9.22
CA THR A 70 -21.69 9.07 -10.31
C THR A 70 -23.13 9.25 -9.84
N GLY A 71 -23.37 9.37 -8.52
CA GLY A 71 -24.72 9.32 -7.96
C GLY A 71 -25.28 7.91 -7.79
N GLY A 72 -24.44 6.87 -7.95
CA GLY A 72 -24.82 5.46 -7.86
C GLY A 72 -25.14 4.81 -9.20
N ASP A 73 -24.99 5.54 -10.31
CA ASP A 73 -25.30 5.04 -11.65
C ASP A 73 -24.30 3.97 -12.12
N ASN A 74 -24.80 2.93 -12.79
CA ASN A 74 -23.98 1.97 -13.53
C ASN A 74 -23.47 2.57 -14.85
N THR A 75 -22.56 3.54 -14.74
CA THR A 75 -21.97 4.28 -15.87
C THR A 75 -20.46 4.41 -15.71
N TRP A 76 -19.79 4.64 -16.83
CA TRP A 76 -18.38 4.99 -16.87
C TRP A 76 -18.13 6.32 -16.15
N ASN A 77 -16.91 6.51 -15.67
CA ASN A 77 -16.47 7.72 -14.98
C ASN A 77 -15.04 8.12 -15.40
N TRP A 78 -14.59 9.28 -14.94
CA TRP A 78 -13.31 9.87 -15.31
C TRP A 78 -12.14 9.37 -14.45
N LEU A 79 -10.93 9.44 -15.02
CA LEU A 79 -9.71 9.27 -14.24
C LEU A 79 -9.50 10.47 -13.30
N TYR A 80 -9.67 11.68 -13.83
CA TYR A 80 -9.51 12.92 -13.08
C TYR A 80 -10.48 14.03 -13.52
N GLY A 81 -10.79 14.93 -12.59
CA GLY A 81 -11.55 16.16 -12.82
C GLY A 81 -13.08 16.01 -12.93
N GLU A 82 -13.72 17.16 -13.17
CA GLU A 82 -15.15 17.31 -13.43
C GLU A 82 -15.33 17.83 -14.86
N THR A 83 -15.95 17.04 -15.74
CA THR A 83 -16.35 17.55 -17.06
C THR A 83 -17.82 17.92 -17.04
N THR A 84 -18.10 19.20 -16.81
CA THR A 84 -19.39 19.87 -17.12
C THR A 84 -20.67 19.32 -16.47
N SER A 85 -20.59 18.31 -15.59
CA SER A 85 -21.74 17.72 -14.90
C SER A 85 -21.39 17.52 -13.42
N PRO A 86 -22.12 18.14 -12.47
CA PRO A 86 -21.84 18.07 -11.03
C PRO A 86 -22.04 16.67 -10.41
N THR A 87 -22.32 15.68 -11.25
CA THR A 87 -22.62 14.30 -10.87
C THR A 87 -21.53 13.31 -11.26
N ARG A 88 -20.40 13.72 -11.88
CA ARG A 88 -19.30 12.80 -12.27
C ARG A 88 -17.95 13.26 -11.74
N ARG A 89 -17.53 12.63 -10.64
CA ARG A 89 -16.27 12.91 -9.94
C ARG A 89 -15.25 11.83 -10.25
N GLY A 90 -14.13 12.19 -10.85
CA GLY A 90 -13.08 11.24 -11.21
C GLY A 90 -12.44 10.53 -10.02
N ILE A 91 -11.57 9.55 -10.32
CA ILE A 91 -10.85 8.79 -9.29
C ILE A 91 -10.03 9.73 -8.39
N ASP A 92 -9.43 10.79 -8.93
CA ASP A 92 -8.73 11.83 -8.14
C ASP A 92 -9.59 12.42 -7.01
N LEU A 93 -10.81 12.84 -7.32
CA LEU A 93 -11.75 13.43 -6.38
C LEU A 93 -12.31 12.40 -5.40
N ILE A 94 -12.51 11.16 -5.84
CA ILE A 94 -12.93 10.05 -4.97
C ILE A 94 -11.85 9.77 -3.91
N LEU A 95 -10.60 9.65 -4.34
CA LEU A 95 -9.47 9.36 -3.44
C LEU A 95 -9.21 10.51 -2.45
N ASP A 96 -9.35 11.76 -2.90
CA ASP A 96 -9.29 12.93 -2.02
C ASP A 96 -10.45 12.93 -1.00
N TYR A 97 -11.69 12.74 -1.45
CA TYR A 97 -12.86 12.78 -0.57
C TYR A 97 -12.86 11.70 0.52
N PHE A 98 -12.55 10.45 0.15
CA PHE A 98 -12.64 9.31 1.07
C PHE A 98 -11.35 9.06 1.88
N GLY A 99 -10.20 9.51 1.38
CA GLY A 99 -8.91 9.19 1.98
C GLY A 99 -7.95 10.36 2.16
N ASN A 100 -8.33 11.57 1.72
CA ASN A 100 -7.43 12.72 1.64
C ASN A 100 -6.13 12.37 0.88
N ILE A 101 -6.26 11.52 -0.14
CA ILE A 101 -5.14 11.03 -0.95
C ILE A 101 -4.99 11.96 -2.14
N THR A 102 -3.97 12.80 -2.10
CA THR A 102 -3.64 13.71 -3.18
C THR A 102 -3.03 12.97 -4.37
N THR A 103 -3.42 13.37 -5.59
CA THR A 103 -3.01 12.70 -6.83
C THR A 103 -2.49 13.69 -7.87
N GLN A 104 -1.72 13.18 -8.83
CA GLN A 104 -1.18 13.93 -9.96
C GLN A 104 -1.55 13.22 -11.28
N PRO A 105 -2.36 13.86 -12.15
CA PRO A 105 -2.72 13.29 -13.43
C PRO A 105 -1.61 13.49 -14.48
N TYR A 106 -1.47 12.51 -15.36
CA TYR A 106 -0.62 12.56 -16.55
C TYR A 106 -1.39 12.06 -17.77
N ASN A 107 -1.18 12.72 -18.93
CA ASN A 107 -1.77 12.34 -20.21
C ASN A 107 -0.84 11.42 -21.03
N TYR A 108 -0.06 10.60 -20.34
CA TYR A 108 0.87 9.63 -20.90
C TYR A 108 1.09 8.46 -19.94
N ALA A 109 1.64 7.36 -20.46
CA ALA A 109 2.14 6.25 -19.68
C ALA A 109 3.37 6.67 -18.85
N LEU A 110 3.39 6.34 -17.56
CA LEU A 110 4.59 6.57 -16.74
C LEU A 110 5.75 5.78 -17.32
N SER A 111 6.94 6.39 -17.39
CA SER A 111 8.15 5.66 -17.78
C SER A 111 8.46 4.58 -16.75
N GLN A 112 9.14 3.51 -17.15
CA GLN A 112 9.58 2.44 -16.25
C GLN A 112 10.32 2.99 -15.02
N THR A 113 11.16 4.01 -15.20
CA THR A 113 11.84 4.70 -14.11
C THR A 113 10.87 5.40 -13.15
N LEU A 114 9.83 6.06 -13.65
CA LEU A 114 8.82 6.70 -12.81
C LEU A 114 7.95 5.66 -12.09
N VAL A 115 7.63 4.55 -12.75
CA VAL A 115 6.95 3.41 -12.12
C VAL A 115 7.75 2.90 -10.93
N THR A 116 9.05 2.63 -11.11
CA THR A 116 9.93 2.23 -10.00
C THR A 116 9.94 3.27 -8.88
N GLN A 117 10.01 4.56 -9.19
CA GLN A 117 9.99 5.62 -8.17
C GLN A 117 8.67 5.71 -7.38
N GLU A 118 7.52 5.44 -8.01
CA GLU A 118 6.24 5.37 -7.30
C GLU A 118 6.20 4.17 -6.36
N ILE A 119 6.62 3.01 -6.84
CA ILE A 119 6.65 1.76 -6.08
C ILE A 119 7.63 1.84 -4.89
N ASP A 120 8.86 2.31 -5.11
CA ASP A 120 9.89 2.51 -4.06
C ASP A 120 9.40 3.48 -2.96
N ALA A 121 8.42 4.33 -3.28
CA ALA A 121 7.83 5.28 -2.36
C ALA A 121 6.51 4.80 -1.73
N ASP A 122 6.21 3.50 -1.80
CA ASP A 122 4.98 2.87 -1.32
C ASP A 122 3.70 3.35 -2.02
N ARG A 123 3.78 3.92 -3.23
CA ARG A 123 2.63 4.51 -3.93
C ARG A 123 2.19 3.66 -5.12
N PRO A 124 0.98 3.07 -5.10
CA PRO A 124 0.37 2.52 -6.30
C PRO A 124 -0.07 3.66 -7.22
N PHE A 125 -0.39 3.36 -8.47
CA PHE A 125 -0.88 4.35 -9.43
C PHE A 125 -1.95 3.74 -10.33
N VAL A 126 -2.84 4.59 -10.86
CA VAL A 126 -3.88 4.14 -11.80
C VAL A 126 -3.35 4.24 -13.21
N VAL A 127 -3.52 3.16 -13.97
CA VAL A 127 -3.28 3.07 -15.41
C VAL A 127 -4.62 3.22 -16.12
N ARG A 128 -4.72 4.13 -17.08
CA ARG A 128 -5.84 4.17 -18.02
C ARG A 128 -5.43 3.54 -19.34
N TRP A 129 -5.96 2.34 -19.58
CA TRP A 129 -5.98 1.75 -20.90
C TRP A 129 -7.09 2.38 -21.75
N GLY A 130 -6.71 2.93 -22.90
CA GLY A 130 -7.64 3.29 -23.96
C GLY A 130 -7.76 2.13 -24.92
N TRP A 131 -8.97 1.60 -25.10
CA TRP A 131 -9.21 0.51 -26.04
C TRP A 131 -9.20 1.02 -27.48
N THR A 132 -8.66 0.23 -28.40
CA THR A 132 -8.68 0.53 -29.83
C THR A 132 -10.09 0.54 -30.42
N SER A 133 -11.03 -0.18 -29.79
CA SER A 133 -12.46 -0.21 -30.12
C SER A 133 -13.25 0.96 -29.51
N GLY A 134 -12.61 1.82 -28.72
CA GLY A 134 -13.25 2.93 -28.00
C GLY A 134 -13.58 2.59 -26.53
N GLY A 135 -13.70 3.65 -25.71
CA GLY A 135 -13.84 3.52 -24.26
C GLY A 135 -12.49 3.44 -23.54
N GLY A 136 -12.47 2.76 -22.40
CA GLY A 136 -11.24 2.52 -21.66
C GLY A 136 -11.46 1.65 -20.43
N HIS A 137 -10.37 1.41 -19.71
CA HIS A 137 -10.34 0.60 -18.51
C HIS A 137 -9.30 1.13 -17.55
N PHE A 138 -9.60 1.00 -16.26
CA PHE A 138 -8.70 1.40 -15.19
C PHE A 138 -8.19 0.17 -14.48
N VAL A 139 -6.88 0.09 -14.33
CA VAL A 139 -6.19 -0.91 -13.52
C VAL A 139 -5.22 -0.20 -12.58
N VAL A 140 -4.79 -0.86 -11.50
CA VAL A 140 -3.83 -0.29 -10.55
C VAL A 140 -2.47 -0.96 -10.73
N GLY A 141 -1.46 -0.18 -11.07
CA GLY A 141 -0.06 -0.62 -11.00
C GLY A 141 0.41 -0.59 -9.56
N HIS A 142 0.91 -1.72 -9.07
CA HIS A 142 1.30 -1.86 -7.67
C HIS A 142 2.60 -2.64 -7.45
N GLY A 143 3.35 -2.94 -8.51
CA GLY A 143 4.69 -3.48 -8.37
C GLY A 143 5.44 -3.48 -9.68
N ILE A 144 6.77 -3.51 -9.58
CA ILE A 144 7.65 -3.67 -10.74
C ILE A 144 8.92 -4.46 -10.38
N GLU A 145 9.28 -5.41 -11.23
CA GLU A 145 10.52 -6.17 -11.15
C GLU A 145 11.15 -6.23 -12.55
N ASN A 146 12.29 -5.55 -12.75
CA ASN A 146 12.85 -5.33 -14.07
C ASN A 146 11.78 -4.73 -15.01
N SER A 147 11.47 -5.37 -16.14
CA SER A 147 10.38 -4.98 -17.05
C SER A 147 9.03 -5.57 -16.68
N THR A 148 8.89 -6.35 -15.61
CA THR A 148 7.63 -7.01 -15.26
C THR A 148 6.82 -6.14 -14.30
N MET A 149 5.59 -5.80 -14.68
CA MET A 149 4.65 -5.03 -13.88
C MET A 149 3.59 -5.92 -13.22
N TYR A 150 3.19 -5.55 -12.01
CA TYR A 150 2.11 -6.20 -11.25
C TYR A 150 0.89 -5.29 -11.24
N LEU A 151 -0.25 -5.82 -11.72
CA LEU A 151 -1.47 -5.07 -11.92
C LEU A 151 -2.64 -5.67 -11.14
N MET A 152 -3.42 -4.81 -10.49
CA MET A 152 -4.76 -5.13 -10.01
C MET A 152 -5.76 -4.72 -11.09
N ASP A 153 -6.44 -5.69 -11.68
CA ASP A 153 -7.48 -5.45 -12.69
C ASP A 153 -8.86 -5.79 -12.11
N PRO A 154 -9.80 -4.82 -12.04
CA PRO A 154 -11.11 -5.06 -11.48
C PRO A 154 -12.05 -5.88 -12.35
N TRP A 155 -11.69 -6.15 -13.60
CA TRP A 155 -12.46 -7.00 -14.51
C TRP A 155 -11.86 -8.39 -14.60
N SER A 156 -10.59 -8.50 -15.03
CA SER A 156 -9.99 -9.80 -15.36
C SER A 156 -9.32 -10.50 -14.17
N GLY A 157 -9.10 -9.77 -13.07
CA GLY A 157 -8.30 -10.24 -11.92
C GLY A 157 -6.83 -9.88 -12.06
N ALA A 158 -6.05 -10.06 -10.99
CA ALA A 158 -4.65 -9.63 -10.96
C ALA A 158 -3.82 -10.24 -12.10
N THR A 159 -3.02 -9.42 -12.76
CA THR A 159 -2.12 -9.84 -13.85
C THR A 159 -0.67 -9.43 -13.58
N ILE A 160 0.24 -10.14 -14.25
CA ILE A 160 1.67 -9.88 -14.23
C ILE A 160 2.10 -9.84 -15.69
N ASP A 161 2.49 -8.67 -16.17
CA ASP A 161 2.70 -8.41 -17.60
C ASP A 161 4.00 -7.66 -17.84
N ASP A 162 4.56 -7.79 -19.04
CA ASP A 162 5.73 -6.99 -19.43
C ASP A 162 5.33 -5.52 -19.62
N TYR A 163 6.18 -4.61 -19.16
CA TYR A 163 5.99 -3.16 -19.19
C TYR A 163 5.65 -2.67 -20.60
N ASP A 164 6.32 -3.18 -21.64
CA ASP A 164 6.03 -2.75 -23.01
C ASP A 164 4.62 -3.17 -23.45
N TRP A 165 4.15 -4.33 -22.99
CA TRP A 165 2.77 -4.78 -23.22
C TRP A 165 1.76 -3.95 -22.44
N VAL A 166 2.07 -3.60 -21.18
CA VAL A 166 1.21 -2.71 -20.37
C VAL A 166 1.09 -1.34 -21.04
N VAL A 167 2.19 -0.82 -21.60
CA VAL A 167 2.20 0.43 -22.36
C VAL A 167 1.39 0.31 -23.66
N SER A 168 1.55 -0.77 -24.43
CA SER A 168 0.83 -0.97 -25.69
C SER A 168 0.67 -2.46 -26.04
N GLY A 169 -0.57 -2.95 -25.95
CA GLY A 169 -0.96 -4.30 -26.36
C GLY A 169 -1.82 -4.30 -27.63
N SER A 170 -2.22 -5.49 -28.09
CA SER A 170 -3.02 -5.65 -29.31
C SER A 170 -4.44 -5.05 -29.24
N GLY A 171 -4.92 -4.71 -28.04
CA GLY A 171 -6.25 -4.12 -27.83
C GLY A 171 -6.24 -2.77 -27.12
N HIS A 172 -5.10 -2.32 -26.58
CA HIS A 172 -5.03 -1.15 -25.71
C HIS A 172 -3.74 -0.36 -25.84
N VAL A 173 -3.83 0.89 -25.38
CA VAL A 173 -2.68 1.75 -25.12
C VAL A 173 -2.83 2.34 -23.72
N TRP A 174 -1.76 2.37 -22.93
CA TRP A 174 -1.70 3.15 -21.71
C TRP A 174 -1.67 4.64 -22.07
N THR A 175 -2.83 5.28 -21.97
CA THR A 175 -3.03 6.64 -22.45
C THR A 175 -2.85 7.70 -21.37
N HIS A 176 -3.21 7.40 -20.12
CA HIS A 176 -3.17 8.35 -19.02
C HIS A 176 -2.77 7.62 -17.74
N SER A 177 -2.20 8.36 -16.80
CA SER A 177 -1.82 7.86 -15.48
C SER A 177 -2.38 8.77 -14.39
N LEU A 178 -2.66 8.20 -13.24
CA LEU A 178 -2.93 8.95 -12.01
C LEU A 178 -1.98 8.45 -10.92
N ALA A 179 -0.93 9.22 -10.65
CA ALA A 179 0.03 8.89 -9.60
C ALA A 179 -0.42 9.48 -8.27
N MET A 180 -0.13 8.79 -7.16
CA MET A 180 -0.37 9.38 -5.84
C MET A 180 0.79 10.33 -5.53
N THR A 181 0.53 11.44 -4.84
CA THR A 181 1.59 12.34 -4.36
C THR A 181 1.80 12.23 -2.86
N SER A 182 0.93 11.49 -2.18
CA SER A 182 0.98 11.21 -0.75
C SER A 182 1.35 9.76 -0.50
N ASN A 183 2.32 9.52 0.39
CA ASN A 183 2.66 8.16 0.79
C ASN A 183 1.62 7.64 1.81
N PRO A 184 1.29 6.34 1.81
CA PRO A 184 0.39 5.76 2.82
C PRO A 184 0.88 5.98 4.27
N SER A 185 2.19 6.09 4.47
CA SER A 185 2.81 6.40 5.77
C SER A 185 2.71 7.88 6.17
N GLN A 186 2.38 8.77 5.23
CA GLN A 186 2.26 10.21 5.44
C GLN A 186 0.80 10.68 5.61
N ILE A 187 -0.18 9.85 5.25
CA ILE A 187 -1.59 10.15 5.54
C ILE A 187 -1.81 10.07 7.05
N THR A 188 -1.86 11.25 7.67
CA THR A 188 -2.16 11.40 9.10
C THR A 188 -3.66 11.14 9.26
N ARG A 189 -4.03 9.93 9.69
CA ARG A 189 -5.42 9.57 9.96
C ARG A 189 -6.00 10.47 11.05
N SER A 190 -6.91 11.34 10.66
CA SER A 190 -7.83 12.05 11.57
C SER A 190 -9.05 11.19 11.92
N GLU A 191 -9.23 10.03 11.27
CA GLU A 191 -10.39 9.16 11.46
C GLU A 191 -10.01 7.85 12.13
N THR A 192 -10.90 7.41 13.02
CA THR A 192 -10.77 6.18 13.79
C THR A 192 -10.56 4.99 12.86
N GLY A 193 -9.62 4.09 13.16
CA GLY A 193 -9.41 2.88 12.36
C GLY A 193 -8.02 2.26 12.51
N ILE A 194 -7.79 1.19 11.73
CA ILE A 194 -6.60 0.34 11.82
C ILE A 194 -5.89 0.26 10.47
N ALA A 195 -4.57 0.37 10.48
CA ALA A 195 -3.67 0.01 9.39
C ALA A 195 -2.76 -1.13 9.84
N ILE A 196 -2.55 -2.12 8.97
CA ILE A 196 -1.74 -3.30 9.28
C ILE A 196 -0.67 -3.46 8.22
N ARG A 197 0.56 -3.62 8.67
CA ARG A 197 1.71 -3.93 7.82
C ARG A 197 2.29 -5.26 8.29
N GLY A 198 2.31 -6.25 7.41
CA GLY A 198 2.82 -7.58 7.69
C GLY A 198 3.55 -8.13 6.49
N GLY A 199 4.88 -7.97 6.47
CA GLY A 199 5.80 -8.39 5.41
C GLY A 199 5.54 -7.74 4.04
N VAL A 200 6.59 -7.59 3.23
CA VAL A 200 6.50 -6.89 1.94
C VAL A 200 5.75 -7.69 0.86
N GLN A 201 5.43 -8.97 1.10
CA GLN A 201 4.79 -9.88 0.14
C GLN A 201 3.35 -10.27 0.52
N GLY A 202 2.73 -9.55 1.46
CA GLY A 202 1.36 -9.85 1.94
C GLY A 202 1.28 -11.00 2.95
N TYR A 203 2.42 -11.51 3.40
CA TYR A 203 2.58 -12.43 4.52
C TYR A 203 3.85 -12.08 5.29
N ILE A 204 3.93 -12.51 6.55
CA ILE A 204 5.10 -12.25 7.41
C ILE A 204 6.06 -13.43 7.33
N ARG A 205 7.35 -13.15 7.14
CA ARG A 205 8.45 -14.10 7.30
C ARG A 205 9.29 -13.80 8.54
N PRO A 206 8.98 -14.39 9.71
CA PRO A 206 9.67 -14.07 10.95
C PRO A 206 11.16 -14.44 10.93
N ALA A 207 11.54 -15.45 10.14
CA ALA A 207 12.94 -15.82 9.91
C ALA A 207 13.78 -14.68 9.30
N ASN A 208 13.14 -13.75 8.57
CA ASN A 208 13.77 -12.55 8.02
C ASN A 208 13.76 -11.36 8.99
N GLY A 209 13.29 -11.55 10.23
CA GLY A 209 13.09 -10.46 11.20
C GLY A 209 11.85 -9.61 10.95
N GLU A 210 10.97 -10.05 10.04
CA GLU A 210 9.70 -9.37 9.79
C GLU A 210 8.73 -9.51 10.96
N LYS A 211 7.89 -8.50 11.14
CA LYS A 211 6.92 -8.38 12.24
C LYS A 211 5.58 -7.93 11.70
N LEU A 212 4.53 -8.15 12.48
CA LEU A 212 3.27 -7.47 12.29
C LEU A 212 3.32 -6.11 13.00
N LEU A 213 3.08 -5.03 12.25
CA LEU A 213 2.86 -3.69 12.79
C LEU A 213 1.39 -3.33 12.60
N VAL A 214 0.71 -3.05 13.70
CA VAL A 214 -0.67 -2.57 13.71
C VAL A 214 -0.65 -1.13 14.19
N GLN A 215 -1.02 -0.22 13.32
CA GLN A 215 -1.21 1.19 13.64
C GLN A 215 -2.70 1.43 13.83
N SER A 216 -3.09 2.06 14.94
CA SER A 216 -4.49 2.26 15.31
C SER A 216 -4.74 3.69 15.74
N ASN A 217 -5.87 4.27 15.33
CA ASN A 217 -6.37 5.57 15.81
C ASN A 217 -7.74 5.35 16.43
N THR A 218 -7.91 5.73 17.69
CA THR A 218 -9.16 5.54 18.45
C THR A 218 -10.04 6.78 18.43
N SER A 219 -11.36 6.62 18.53
CA SER A 219 -12.31 7.75 18.55
C SER A 219 -12.27 8.54 19.86
N SER A 220 -11.74 7.94 20.91
CA SER A 220 -11.56 8.52 22.24
C SER A 220 -10.46 7.74 22.97
N SER A 221 -9.86 8.31 24.01
CA SER A 221 -8.87 7.57 24.80
C SER A 221 -9.47 6.31 25.44
N GLY A 222 -8.73 5.22 25.46
CA GLY A 222 -9.12 3.98 26.12
C GLY A 222 -8.22 2.81 25.75
N THR A 223 -8.55 1.63 26.25
CA THR A 223 -7.75 0.43 26.02
C THR A 223 -8.08 -0.19 24.67
N ILE A 224 -7.04 -0.49 23.89
CA ILE A 224 -7.12 -1.36 22.72
C ILE A 224 -6.69 -2.75 23.16
N GLU A 225 -7.50 -3.75 22.84
CA GLU A 225 -7.22 -5.17 23.01
C GLU A 225 -7.00 -5.81 21.64
N VAL A 226 -5.94 -6.60 21.51
CA VAL A 226 -5.64 -7.39 20.32
C VAL A 226 -5.52 -8.84 20.73
N LYS A 227 -6.19 -9.73 20.00
CA LYS A 227 -6.12 -11.18 20.19
C LYS A 227 -5.89 -11.87 18.86
N MET A 228 -4.95 -12.78 18.84
CA MET A 228 -4.57 -13.55 17.67
C MET A 228 -4.93 -15.01 17.89
N TYR A 229 -5.60 -15.61 16.91
CA TYR A 229 -6.03 -17.00 16.96
C TYR A 229 -5.52 -17.77 15.74
N THR A 230 -5.36 -19.08 15.87
CA THR A 230 -5.32 -19.97 14.72
C THR A 230 -6.71 -20.09 14.08
N ILE A 231 -6.80 -20.62 12.85
CA ILE A 231 -8.08 -20.76 12.14
C ILE A 231 -9.08 -21.73 12.81
N ASP A 232 -8.58 -22.67 13.62
CA ASP A 232 -9.37 -23.57 14.48
C ASP A 232 -9.75 -22.95 15.83
N GLY A 233 -9.40 -21.67 16.07
CA GLY A 233 -9.87 -20.89 17.20
C GLY A 233 -8.99 -20.96 18.46
N ARG A 234 -7.78 -21.51 18.39
CA ARG A 234 -6.84 -21.51 19.53
C ARG A 234 -6.17 -20.14 19.66
N LEU A 235 -6.23 -19.54 20.84
CA LEU A 235 -5.53 -18.29 21.14
C LEU A 235 -4.01 -18.52 21.08
N VAL A 236 -3.31 -17.70 20.29
CA VAL A 236 -1.85 -17.74 20.18
C VAL A 236 -1.19 -16.54 20.84
N TRP A 237 -1.78 -15.36 20.74
CA TRP A 237 -1.20 -14.15 21.29
C TRP A 237 -2.28 -13.17 21.73
N GLU A 238 -2.06 -12.47 22.83
CA GLU A 238 -2.91 -11.35 23.24
C GLU A 238 -2.09 -10.16 23.73
N HIS A 239 -2.64 -8.97 23.54
CA HIS A 239 -2.00 -7.74 23.94
C HIS A 239 -3.05 -6.69 24.29
N SER A 240 -2.70 -5.80 25.21
CA SER A 240 -3.52 -4.64 25.54
C SER A 240 -2.63 -3.42 25.70
N THR A 241 -3.05 -2.32 25.10
CA THR A 241 -2.33 -1.04 25.20
C THR A 241 -3.33 0.10 25.41
N TYR A 242 -2.90 1.13 26.13
CA TYR A 242 -3.71 2.32 26.32
C TYR A 242 -3.46 3.28 25.15
N ALA A 243 -4.50 3.54 24.36
CA ALA A 243 -4.47 4.51 23.29
C ALA A 243 -5.04 5.85 23.78
N ASN A 244 -4.34 6.93 23.47
CA ASN A 244 -4.95 8.26 23.46
C ASN A 244 -5.57 8.51 22.06
N THR A 245 -6.15 9.68 21.83
CA THR A 245 -6.75 10.05 20.52
C THR A 245 -5.72 10.19 19.39
N ASN A 246 -4.44 9.89 19.62
CA ASN A 246 -3.40 9.82 18.59
C ASN A 246 -3.13 8.36 18.18
N SER A 247 -2.36 8.22 17.10
CA SER A 247 -1.90 6.92 16.60
C SER A 247 -1.15 6.10 17.65
N THR A 248 -1.59 4.86 17.85
CA THR A 248 -0.96 3.86 18.71
C THR A 248 -0.44 2.70 17.87
N ASN A 249 0.84 2.37 18.04
CA ASN A 249 1.50 1.25 17.38
C ASN A 249 1.51 0.02 18.28
N ILE A 250 1.15 -1.12 17.71
CA ILE A 250 1.15 -2.43 18.35
C ILE A 250 1.99 -3.35 17.48
N GLU A 251 2.99 -4.00 18.08
CA GLU A 251 3.87 -4.92 17.37
C GLU A 251 3.63 -6.36 17.82
N TRP A 252 3.61 -7.28 16.86
CA TRP A 252 3.66 -8.70 17.13
C TRP A 252 4.81 -9.36 16.37
N ASN A 253 5.75 -9.95 17.12
CA ASN A 253 6.95 -10.61 16.59
C ASN A 253 6.68 -12.06 16.14
N CYS A 254 5.43 -12.43 15.86
CA CYS A 254 5.04 -13.79 15.50
C CYS A 254 5.41 -14.84 16.56
N VAL A 255 5.25 -14.48 17.83
CA VAL A 255 5.46 -15.36 18.99
C VAL A 255 4.15 -15.64 19.71
N ASN A 256 3.98 -16.88 20.17
CA ASN A 256 2.91 -17.26 21.07
C ASN A 256 3.07 -16.56 22.44
N ASN A 257 2.01 -16.55 23.24
CA ASN A 257 2.04 -16.07 24.63
C ASN A 257 3.03 -16.84 25.52
N ASP A 258 3.37 -18.09 25.17
CA ASP A 258 4.39 -18.89 25.87
C ASP A 258 5.83 -18.55 25.43
N GLY A 259 6.01 -17.62 24.50
CA GLY A 259 7.30 -17.18 23.97
C GLY A 259 7.85 -18.02 22.81
N SER A 260 7.19 -19.10 22.42
CA SER A 260 7.59 -19.90 21.26
C SER A 260 7.18 -19.23 19.93
N MET A 261 7.93 -19.47 18.85
CA MET A 261 7.54 -19.00 17.52
C MET A 261 6.25 -19.67 17.04
N VAL A 262 5.37 -18.91 16.39
CA VAL A 262 4.19 -19.50 15.76
C VAL A 262 4.56 -20.29 14.50
N ALA A 263 3.81 -21.32 14.15
CA ALA A 263 4.04 -22.09 12.92
C ALA A 263 3.64 -21.31 11.66
N SER A 264 4.07 -21.74 10.48
CA SER A 264 3.50 -21.24 9.22
C SER A 264 1.99 -21.50 9.18
N GLY A 265 1.20 -20.53 8.74
CA GLY A 265 -0.26 -20.65 8.67
C GLY A 265 -0.98 -19.31 8.58
N ILE A 266 -2.31 -19.36 8.56
CA ILE A 266 -3.18 -18.19 8.62
C ILE A 266 -3.69 -18.00 10.04
N TYR A 267 -3.50 -16.81 10.57
CA TYR A 267 -3.97 -16.40 11.89
C TYR A 267 -5.08 -15.37 11.77
N ILE A 268 -6.05 -15.40 12.69
CA ILE A 268 -7.16 -14.45 12.75
C ILE A 268 -6.89 -13.48 13.89
N MET A 269 -6.67 -12.22 13.54
CA MET A 269 -6.51 -11.13 14.48
C MET A 269 -7.84 -10.44 14.73
N PHE A 270 -8.22 -10.34 16.00
CA PHE A 270 -9.30 -9.50 16.50
C PHE A 270 -8.68 -8.30 17.19
N ILE A 271 -9.18 -7.11 16.88
CA ILE A 271 -8.74 -5.88 17.52
C ILE A 271 -9.95 -5.04 17.88
N LYS A 272 -9.99 -4.61 19.14
CA LYS A 272 -11.11 -3.89 19.72
C LYS A 272 -10.61 -2.73 20.57
N GLY A 273 -11.22 -1.58 20.44
CA GLY A 273 -10.91 -0.39 21.23
C GLY A 273 -11.99 0.68 21.05
N PRO A 274 -11.81 1.88 21.61
CA PRO A 274 -12.79 2.95 21.44
C PRO A 274 -12.98 3.34 19.97
N GLY A 275 -14.18 3.08 19.45
CA GLY A 275 -14.56 3.30 18.05
C GLY A 275 -13.89 2.35 17.05
N ILE A 276 -13.20 1.32 17.52
CA ILE A 276 -12.47 0.35 16.69
C ILE A 276 -12.98 -1.06 17.00
N GLU A 277 -13.45 -1.78 16.00
CA GLU A 277 -13.69 -3.22 16.05
C GLU A 277 -13.42 -3.82 14.67
N ASP A 278 -12.41 -4.68 14.54
CA ASP A 278 -11.98 -5.19 13.23
C ASP A 278 -11.41 -6.62 13.35
N ILE A 279 -11.47 -7.37 12.26
CA ILE A 279 -11.01 -8.76 12.15
C ILE A 279 -10.18 -8.93 10.88
N ARG A 280 -8.98 -9.48 11.02
CA ARG A 280 -7.99 -9.55 9.93
C ARG A 280 -7.33 -10.91 9.84
N LYS A 281 -7.05 -11.37 8.61
CA LYS A 281 -6.32 -12.60 8.34
C LYS A 281 -4.84 -12.27 8.16
N ILE A 282 -3.98 -12.92 8.92
CA ILE A 282 -2.53 -12.68 8.95
C ILE A 282 -1.82 -13.97 8.52
N PRO A 283 -1.33 -14.06 7.27
CA PRO A 283 -0.53 -15.19 6.84
C PRO A 283 0.91 -15.06 7.36
N VAL A 284 1.43 -16.15 7.93
CA VAL A 284 2.81 -16.26 8.43
C VAL A 284 3.49 -17.45 7.76
N ILE A 285 4.74 -17.27 7.35
CA ILE A 285 5.57 -18.30 6.72
C ILE A 285 6.94 -18.30 7.42
N GLN A 286 7.29 -19.41 8.06
CA GLN A 286 8.63 -19.67 8.60
C GLN A 286 9.64 -19.98 7.49
#